data_AF-A0A933X7R1-F1
#
_entry.id   AF-A0A933X7R1-F1
#
_cell.length_a   1.000
_cell.length_b   1.000
_cell.length_c   1.000
_cell.angle_alpha   90.00
_cell.angle_beta   90.00
_cell.angle_gamma   90.00
#
_symmetry.space_group_name_H-M   'P 1'
#
loop_
_entity.id
_entity.type
_entity.pdbx_description
1 polymer ?
#
loop_
_entity_poly.entity_id
_entity_poly.type
_entity_poly.pdbx_seq_one_letter_code
_entity_poly.pdbx_strand_id
1 'polypeptide(L)'
;MRYLDKEGATKDKALEITDGEWRVFKQGSNPQELVDAFAGKRAFLCLGNIGDASGYLRQGDVQVYFSNNRAGKPVWPRVAIAVKPDSRAYEISRAYEMRGTYNANEDVDPEISKTDIIKERLATIPNGEAFAKKSQDMKCVTALVKKQEKGEQFTKDDLVFLYEIDALIEGFGYEKDPRIAELRAKRNPKEDAPIVLDCTPDQIATTQTEITPSTKAYIGPFFPGIFTKNIEHLYTSFPEGKIKTLETKIGGKTVEEYKAELKQKNINVDLHAESLLNSPDFKSSVESSKNSIEDIDLVCITVGDLGFENGATADEIYKKAEEFGLELCPFEVGPALRSSYSGTEWMRIAMKQISDRAGRPGIFNMDSDVDGLWLDADFAEPSRRWGAGNEFVFRARRDA
;
A
#
# COMPACT_ATOMS: atom_id res chain seq x y z
N MET A 1 -9.44 -1.18 25.11
CA MET A 1 -9.70 -0.28 26.27
C MET A 1 -9.30 1.10 25.79
N ARG A 2 -10.24 2.05 25.59
CA ARG A 2 -9.93 3.34 24.96
C ARG A 2 -8.87 4.03 25.82
N TYR A 3 -7.72 4.34 25.22
CA TYR A 3 -6.66 5.12 25.89
C TYR A 3 -7.10 6.56 26.25
N LEU A 4 -8.38 6.88 26.00
CA LEU A 4 -9.00 8.20 26.13
C LEU A 4 -10.08 8.26 27.23
N ASP A 5 -10.39 7.16 27.93
CA ASP A 5 -11.45 7.14 28.96
C ASP A 5 -10.99 7.62 30.36
N LYS A 6 -9.79 8.22 30.49
CA LYS A 6 -9.27 8.67 31.79
C LYS A 6 -9.60 10.12 32.18
N GLU A 7 -10.25 10.92 31.34
CA GLU A 7 -10.70 12.26 31.73
C GLU A 7 -12.12 12.64 31.24
N GLY A 8 -13.12 12.31 32.06
CA GLY A 8 -14.33 13.10 32.24
C GLY A 8 -15.42 13.06 31.14
N ALA A 9 -16.50 12.32 31.44
CA ALA A 9 -17.73 12.15 30.65
C ALA A 9 -18.49 13.44 30.21
N THR A 10 -18.00 14.64 30.56
CA THR A 10 -18.57 15.93 30.12
C THR A 10 -17.91 16.50 28.87
N LYS A 11 -16.68 16.08 28.53
CA LYS A 11 -15.95 16.55 27.33
C LYS A 11 -16.40 15.87 26.04
N ASP A 12 -16.93 14.64 26.11
CA ASP A 12 -17.30 13.86 24.91
C ASP A 12 -18.49 14.44 24.13
N LYS A 13 -19.45 15.10 24.78
CA LYS A 13 -20.57 15.77 24.09
C LYS A 13 -20.19 17.09 23.41
N ALA A 14 -18.99 17.63 23.63
CA ALA A 14 -18.58 18.87 22.99
C ALA A 14 -18.20 18.65 21.52
N LEU A 15 -17.76 17.45 21.16
CA LEU A 15 -17.32 17.13 19.80
C LEU A 15 -18.49 16.87 18.83
N GLU A 16 -19.68 16.59 19.36
CA GLU A 16 -20.93 16.46 18.58
C GLU A 16 -21.31 17.77 17.86
N ILE A 17 -20.89 18.92 18.40
CA ILE A 17 -21.03 20.21 17.72
C ILE A 17 -19.92 20.31 16.68
N THR A 18 -20.29 20.27 15.41
CA THR A 18 -19.35 20.38 14.28
C THR A 18 -19.34 21.78 13.66
N ASP A 19 -20.41 22.57 13.82
CA ASP A 19 -20.48 23.94 13.31
C ASP A 19 -19.36 24.81 13.88
N GLY A 20 -18.83 25.70 13.07
CA GLY A 20 -17.62 26.44 13.42
C GLY A 20 -17.03 27.20 12.24
N GLU A 21 -15.80 27.64 12.37
CA GLU A 21 -15.12 28.46 11.37
C GLU A 21 -13.65 28.10 11.19
N TRP A 22 -13.13 28.40 9.99
CA TRP A 22 -11.70 28.35 9.71
C TRP A 22 -11.04 29.65 10.15
N ARG A 23 -9.96 29.53 10.93
CA ARG A 23 -9.06 30.64 11.23
C ARG A 23 -7.72 30.42 10.53
N VAL A 24 -7.19 31.49 9.94
CA VAL A 24 -5.90 31.46 9.23
C VAL A 24 -4.86 32.22 10.04
N PHE A 25 -3.80 31.51 10.41
CA PHE A 25 -2.60 32.08 11.02
C PHE A 25 -1.58 32.29 9.89
N LYS A 26 -1.24 33.56 9.64
CA LYS A 26 -0.48 33.95 8.45
C LYS A 26 1.00 33.66 8.57
N GLN A 27 1.65 33.36 7.45
CA GLN A 27 3.09 33.25 7.37
C GLN A 27 3.77 34.49 8.01
N GLY A 28 4.73 34.25 8.89
CA GLY A 28 5.46 35.30 9.62
C GLY A 28 4.69 36.00 10.74
N SER A 29 3.44 35.62 11.02
CA SER A 29 2.68 36.11 12.19
C SER A 29 3.26 35.60 13.51
N ASN A 30 2.82 36.18 14.63
CA ASN A 30 3.29 35.81 15.96
C ASN A 30 2.93 34.35 16.29
N PRO A 31 3.91 33.44 16.44
CA PRO A 31 3.64 32.03 16.70
C PRO A 31 2.92 31.77 18.02
N GLN A 32 3.02 32.70 18.98
CA GLN A 32 2.31 32.58 20.25
C GLN A 32 0.78 32.57 20.06
N GLU A 33 0.25 33.26 19.05
CA GLU A 33 -1.20 33.26 18.78
C GLU A 33 -1.70 31.86 18.36
N LEU A 34 -0.88 31.14 17.60
CA LEU A 34 -1.17 29.75 17.20
C LEU A 34 -1.06 28.82 18.41
N VAL A 35 -0.01 28.95 19.22
CA VAL A 35 0.15 28.17 20.46
C VAL A 35 -1.04 28.38 21.41
N ASP A 36 -1.42 29.64 21.66
CA ASP A 36 -2.53 30.01 22.53
C ASP A 36 -3.87 29.48 22.00
N ALA A 37 -4.01 29.34 20.68
CA ALA A 37 -5.20 28.77 20.08
C ALA A 37 -5.39 27.28 20.41
N PHE A 38 -4.32 26.58 20.80
CA PHE A 38 -4.32 25.16 21.18
C PHE A 38 -4.17 24.97 22.71
N ALA A 39 -3.67 25.98 23.43
CA ALA A 39 -3.41 25.93 24.86
C ALA A 39 -4.64 25.57 25.70
N GLY A 40 -4.49 24.58 26.58
CA GLY A 40 -5.56 24.12 27.49
C GLY A 40 -6.72 23.41 26.79
N LYS A 41 -6.57 23.05 25.50
CA LYS A 41 -7.58 22.36 24.70
C LYS A 41 -7.16 20.93 24.40
N ARG A 42 -8.14 20.10 24.00
CA ARG A 42 -7.91 18.73 23.51
C ARG A 42 -7.26 18.80 22.14
N ALA A 43 -5.97 19.10 22.09
CA ALA A 43 -5.23 19.16 20.86
C ALA A 43 -3.87 18.52 21.05
N PHE A 44 -3.72 17.34 20.46
CA PHE A 44 -2.49 16.54 20.48
C PHE A 44 -1.50 16.93 19.37
N LEU A 45 -1.80 17.99 18.63
CA LEU A 45 -0.98 18.53 17.56
C LEU A 45 0.27 19.21 18.11
N CYS A 46 1.42 18.96 17.48
CA CYS A 46 2.70 19.62 17.80
C CYS A 46 2.63 21.16 17.74
N LEU A 47 1.63 21.73 17.05
CA LEU A 47 1.33 23.17 16.99
C LEU A 47 1.08 23.85 18.35
N GLY A 48 0.85 23.08 19.42
CA GLY A 48 0.82 23.58 20.80
C GLY A 48 2.20 23.96 21.36
N ASN A 49 3.29 23.69 20.64
CA ASN A 49 4.66 24.08 21.00
C ASN A 49 5.14 25.28 20.16
N ILE A 50 5.79 26.25 20.81
CA ILE A 50 6.29 27.46 20.16
C ILE A 50 7.32 27.19 19.06
N GLY A 51 8.15 26.15 19.22
CA GLY A 51 9.16 25.77 18.23
C GLY A 51 8.52 25.29 16.93
N ASP A 52 7.56 24.37 17.05
CA ASP A 52 6.82 23.81 15.93
C ASP A 52 5.95 24.88 15.27
N ALA A 53 5.16 25.63 16.04
CA ALA A 53 4.36 26.75 15.54
C ALA A 53 5.21 27.75 14.74
N SER A 54 6.40 28.09 15.26
CA SER A 54 7.36 28.96 14.55
C SER A 54 7.89 28.32 13.26
N GLY A 55 8.14 27.01 13.26
CA GLY A 55 8.58 26.26 12.10
C GLY A 55 7.54 26.26 10.96
N TYR A 56 6.28 26.02 11.30
CA TYR A 56 5.16 26.05 10.35
C TYR A 56 4.93 27.45 9.80
N LEU A 57 4.80 28.47 10.67
CA LEU A 57 4.53 29.85 10.25
C LEU A 57 5.70 30.51 9.51
N ARG A 58 6.91 29.96 9.59
CA ARG A 58 8.03 30.36 8.73
C ARG A 58 7.85 29.86 7.30
N GLN A 59 7.32 28.66 7.14
CA GLN A 59 7.14 28.01 5.84
C GLN A 59 5.89 28.50 5.10
N GLY A 60 4.81 28.85 5.82
CA GLY A 60 3.59 29.35 5.20
C GLY A 60 2.45 29.58 6.19
N ASP A 61 1.21 29.61 5.69
CA ASP A 61 0.02 29.80 6.52
C ASP A 61 -0.37 28.47 7.20
N VAL A 62 -0.90 28.56 8.42
CA VAL A 62 -1.57 27.46 9.10
C VAL A 62 -3.05 27.78 9.22
N GLN A 63 -3.90 26.92 8.69
CA GLN A 63 -5.35 27.08 8.72
C GLN A 63 -5.95 26.08 9.68
N VAL A 64 -6.68 26.53 10.68
CA VAL A 64 -7.22 25.66 11.73
C VAL A 64 -8.73 25.81 11.78
N TYR A 65 -9.44 24.69 11.71
CA TYR A 65 -10.88 24.65 11.91
C TYR A 65 -11.21 24.59 13.39
N PHE A 66 -12.04 25.52 13.85
CA PHE A 66 -12.53 25.58 15.22
C PHE A 66 -14.03 25.33 15.24
N SER A 67 -14.44 24.22 15.86
CA SER A 67 -15.85 23.98 16.16
C SER A 67 -16.32 24.81 17.37
N ASN A 68 -17.63 25.07 17.37
CA ASN A 68 -18.30 25.86 18.38
C ASN A 68 -18.39 25.12 19.72
N ASN A 69 -18.30 25.87 20.82
CA ASN A 69 -18.81 25.41 22.10
C ASN A 69 -20.34 25.55 22.17
N ARG A 70 -20.94 25.15 23.29
CA ARG A 70 -22.40 25.27 23.52
C ARG A 70 -22.93 26.71 23.49
N ALA A 71 -22.07 27.71 23.61
CA ALA A 71 -22.43 29.13 23.50
C ALA A 71 -22.28 29.67 22.07
N GLY A 72 -22.05 28.81 21.08
CA GLY A 72 -21.91 29.19 19.67
C GLY A 72 -20.57 29.86 19.33
N LYS A 73 -19.56 29.76 20.21
CA LYS A 73 -18.25 30.38 19.97
C LYS A 73 -17.24 29.35 19.43
N PRO A 74 -16.51 29.64 18.33
CA PRO A 74 -15.57 28.70 17.70
C PRO A 74 -14.27 28.63 18.49
N VAL A 75 -14.20 27.67 19.41
CA VAL A 75 -13.09 27.59 20.39
C VAL A 75 -12.37 26.26 20.37
N TRP A 76 -12.96 25.20 19.83
CA TRP A 76 -12.38 23.86 19.86
C TRP A 76 -11.65 23.57 18.54
N PRO A 77 -10.30 23.60 18.50
CA PRO A 77 -9.57 23.23 17.30
C PRO A 77 -9.85 21.76 16.98
N ARG A 78 -10.05 21.45 15.71
CA ARG A 78 -10.38 20.09 15.26
C ARG A 78 -9.37 19.55 14.27
N VAL A 79 -9.00 20.40 13.30
CA VAL A 79 -8.14 20.05 12.17
C VAL A 79 -7.26 21.25 11.83
N ALA A 80 -6.01 20.99 11.49
CA ALA A 80 -5.09 21.98 10.94
C ALA A 80 -4.63 21.57 9.53
N ILE A 81 -4.53 22.54 8.62
CA ILE A 81 -3.98 22.41 7.28
C ILE A 81 -2.82 23.40 7.16
N ALA A 82 -1.63 22.89 6.87
CA ALA A 82 -0.46 23.70 6.57
C ALA A 82 -0.36 23.93 5.05
N VAL A 83 -0.23 25.18 4.66
CA VAL A 83 -0.08 25.59 3.26
C VAL A 83 1.20 26.40 3.11
N LYS A 84 1.94 26.21 2.02
CA LYS A 84 3.17 26.95 1.75
C LYS A 84 3.20 27.47 0.32
N PRO A 85 3.92 28.58 0.04
CA PRO A 85 4.10 29.06 -1.33
C PRO A 85 4.65 27.95 -2.25
N ASP A 86 4.14 27.87 -3.47
CA ASP A 86 4.65 26.94 -4.47
C ASP A 86 6.05 27.39 -4.90
N SER A 87 7.01 26.47 -4.85
CA SER A 87 8.41 26.74 -5.21
C SER A 87 8.59 27.11 -6.68
N ARG A 88 7.60 26.81 -7.54
CA ARG A 88 7.57 27.16 -8.96
C ARG A 88 6.67 28.37 -9.26
N ALA A 89 5.81 28.77 -8.33
CA ALA A 89 4.88 29.89 -8.46
C ALA A 89 4.58 30.52 -7.09
N TYR A 90 5.44 31.44 -6.63
CA TYR A 90 5.38 32.05 -5.30
C TYR A 90 4.07 32.79 -4.96
N GLU A 91 3.22 33.09 -5.95
CA GLU A 91 1.90 33.71 -5.77
C GLU A 91 0.80 32.72 -5.39
N ILE A 92 1.06 31.41 -5.46
CA ILE A 92 0.09 30.35 -5.18
C ILE A 92 0.58 29.53 -3.99
N SER A 93 -0.21 29.46 -2.92
CA SER A 93 0.09 28.58 -1.78
C SER A 93 -0.63 27.25 -1.94
N ARG A 94 0.07 26.15 -1.66
CA ARG A 94 -0.47 24.79 -1.78
C ARG A 94 -0.47 24.06 -0.44
N ALA A 95 -1.45 23.19 -0.23
CA ALA A 95 -1.49 22.30 0.92
C ALA A 95 -0.33 21.29 0.84
N TYR A 96 0.38 21.11 1.95
CA TYR A 96 1.43 20.10 2.07
C TYR A 96 1.25 19.17 3.27
N GLU A 97 0.44 19.55 4.25
CA GLU A 97 0.13 18.70 5.40
C GLU A 97 -1.26 19.02 5.96
N MET A 98 -1.93 18.00 6.46
CA MET A 98 -3.18 18.12 7.20
C MET A 98 -3.20 17.10 8.34
N ARG A 99 -3.58 17.55 9.53
CA ARG A 99 -3.60 16.77 10.76
C ARG A 99 -4.83 17.08 11.60
N GLY A 100 -5.29 16.08 12.34
CA GLY A 100 -6.37 16.22 13.30
C GLY A 100 -5.86 16.39 14.73
N THR A 101 -6.79 16.71 15.63
CA THR A 101 -6.50 16.98 17.05
C THR A 101 -6.99 15.87 17.98
N TYR A 102 -7.50 14.75 17.43
CA TYR A 102 -8.35 13.83 18.17
C TYR A 102 -7.61 12.99 19.23
N ASN A 103 -6.41 12.53 18.88
CA ASN A 103 -5.57 11.63 19.68
C ASN A 103 -4.07 11.93 19.42
N ALA A 104 -3.19 11.26 20.15
CA ALA A 104 -1.73 11.41 20.02
C ALA A 104 -1.17 11.04 18.63
N ASN A 105 -1.94 10.31 17.83
CA ASN A 105 -1.61 10.00 16.45
C ASN A 105 -1.95 11.14 15.48
N GLU A 106 -2.57 12.23 15.97
CA GLU A 106 -3.06 13.36 15.18
C GLU A 106 -4.15 12.96 14.16
N ASP A 107 -4.97 11.97 14.51
CA ASP A 107 -6.12 11.59 13.69
C ASP A 107 -7.20 12.69 13.67
N VAL A 108 -7.94 12.75 12.56
CA VAL A 108 -9.13 13.58 12.45
C VAL A 108 -10.22 12.97 13.32
N ASP A 109 -10.93 13.81 14.08
CA ASP A 109 -11.97 13.30 14.95
C ASP A 109 -13.13 12.69 14.14
N PRO A 110 -13.82 11.67 14.70
CA PRO A 110 -14.90 11.00 13.98
C PRO A 110 -16.08 11.91 13.64
N GLU A 111 -16.40 12.94 14.44
CA GLU A 111 -17.54 13.81 14.17
C GLU A 111 -17.27 14.72 12.96
N ILE A 112 -16.08 15.31 12.88
CA ILE A 112 -15.65 16.09 11.71
C ILE A 112 -15.50 15.21 10.48
N SER A 113 -14.99 13.98 10.63
CA SER A 113 -14.86 13.03 9.51
C SER A 113 -16.20 12.79 8.80
N LYS A 114 -17.34 12.86 9.51
CA LYS A 114 -18.68 12.66 8.92
C LYS A 114 -19.16 13.82 8.07
N THR A 115 -18.52 14.98 8.16
CA THR A 115 -18.95 16.22 7.50
C THR A 115 -18.22 16.45 6.17
N ASP A 116 -18.63 17.48 5.44
CA ASP A 116 -17.91 17.96 4.26
C ASP A 116 -16.94 19.12 4.54
N ILE A 117 -16.78 19.54 5.80
CA ILE A 117 -15.94 20.69 6.21
C ILE A 117 -14.51 20.59 5.66
N ILE A 118 -13.89 19.42 5.78
CA ILE A 118 -12.53 19.16 5.28
C ILE A 118 -12.50 19.20 3.75
N LYS A 119 -13.45 18.49 3.11
CA LYS A 119 -13.55 18.37 1.66
C LYS A 119 -13.75 19.74 1.02
N GLU A 120 -14.69 20.53 1.53
CA GLU A 120 -14.98 21.89 1.07
C GLU A 120 -13.77 22.79 1.24
N ARG A 121 -13.04 22.69 2.36
CA ARG A 121 -11.84 23.51 2.55
C ARG A 121 -10.74 23.13 1.58
N LEU A 122 -10.42 21.84 1.46
CA LEU A 122 -9.37 21.36 0.55
C LEU A 122 -9.67 21.71 -0.91
N ALA A 123 -10.94 21.71 -1.33
CA ALA A 123 -11.32 22.13 -2.68
C ALA A 123 -10.97 23.61 -2.99
N THR A 124 -10.77 24.44 -1.96
CA THR A 124 -10.37 25.84 -2.13
C THR A 124 -8.85 26.08 -2.08
N ILE A 125 -8.06 25.02 -1.81
CA ILE A 125 -6.61 25.12 -1.62
C ILE A 125 -5.92 24.34 -2.75
N PRO A 126 -4.99 24.95 -3.51
CA PRO A 126 -4.16 24.24 -4.47
C PRO A 126 -3.51 22.98 -3.84
N ASN A 127 -3.51 21.86 -4.57
CA ASN A 127 -3.04 20.56 -4.10
C ASN A 127 -3.90 19.93 -2.98
N GLY A 128 -5.09 20.46 -2.69
CA GLY A 128 -6.00 19.88 -1.71
C GLY A 128 -6.56 18.52 -2.14
N GLU A 129 -6.67 18.29 -3.44
CA GLU A 129 -7.06 17.02 -4.06
C GLU A 129 -6.14 15.85 -3.68
N ALA A 130 -4.87 16.12 -3.36
CA ALA A 130 -3.93 15.11 -2.89
C ALA A 130 -4.35 14.45 -1.56
N PHE A 131 -5.27 15.07 -0.82
CA PHE A 131 -5.80 14.56 0.46
C PHE A 131 -7.20 13.92 0.32
N ALA A 132 -7.76 13.87 -0.89
CA ALA A 132 -9.13 13.40 -1.11
C ALA A 132 -9.31 11.94 -0.67
N LYS A 133 -8.34 11.07 -0.99
CA LYS A 133 -8.37 9.66 -0.60
C LYS A 133 -8.39 9.50 0.92
N LYS A 134 -7.48 10.16 1.64
CA LYS A 134 -7.45 10.17 3.13
C LYS A 134 -8.78 10.60 3.73
N SER A 135 -9.40 11.65 3.18
CA SER A 135 -10.70 12.13 3.64
C SER A 135 -11.81 11.09 3.42
N GLN A 136 -11.84 10.46 2.24
CA GLN A 136 -12.81 9.41 1.92
C GLN A 136 -12.62 8.16 2.78
N ASP A 137 -11.38 7.70 2.94
CA ASP A 137 -11.02 6.54 3.75
C ASP A 137 -11.46 6.73 5.21
N MET A 138 -11.20 7.90 5.81
CA MET A 138 -11.63 8.20 7.18
C MET A 138 -13.16 8.30 7.33
N LYS A 139 -13.87 8.72 6.29
CA LYS A 139 -15.34 8.66 6.22
C LYS A 139 -15.82 7.22 6.26
N CYS A 140 -15.24 6.35 5.43
CA CYS A 140 -15.57 4.92 5.38
C CYS A 140 -15.29 4.24 6.72
N VAL A 141 -14.10 4.41 7.32
CA VAL A 141 -13.80 3.88 8.66
C VAL A 141 -14.82 4.33 9.69
N THR A 142 -15.20 5.62 9.69
CA THR A 142 -16.19 6.15 10.63
C THR A 142 -17.58 5.55 10.40
N ALA A 143 -17.97 5.30 9.15
CA ALA A 143 -19.22 4.63 8.82
C ALA A 143 -19.23 3.17 9.31
N LEU A 144 -18.13 2.43 9.16
CA LEU A 144 -17.99 1.06 9.66
C LEU A 144 -18.08 0.99 11.19
N VAL A 145 -17.47 1.93 11.91
CA VAL A 145 -17.61 2.01 13.38
C VAL A 145 -19.08 2.13 13.78
N LYS A 146 -19.84 3.02 13.11
CA LYS A 146 -21.28 3.17 13.39
C LYS A 146 -22.08 1.91 13.07
N LYS A 147 -21.80 1.26 11.93
CA LYS A 147 -22.45 0.00 11.56
C LYS A 147 -22.23 -1.05 12.66
N GLN A 148 -20.98 -1.18 13.11
CA GLN A 148 -20.60 -2.11 14.18
C GLN A 148 -21.28 -1.78 15.52
N GLU A 149 -21.34 -0.50 15.91
CA GLU A 149 -22.02 -0.06 17.15
C GLU A 149 -23.52 -0.38 17.14
N LYS A 150 -24.15 -0.38 15.97
CA LYS A 150 -25.56 -0.74 15.79
C LYS A 150 -25.80 -2.24 15.56
N GLY A 151 -24.74 -3.04 15.43
CA GLY A 151 -24.85 -4.46 15.06
C GLY A 151 -25.34 -4.69 13.62
N GLU A 152 -25.15 -3.71 12.73
CA GLU A 152 -25.45 -3.86 11.30
C GLU A 152 -24.39 -4.78 10.65
N GLN A 153 -24.84 -5.66 9.75
CA GLN A 153 -23.94 -6.53 9.00
C GLN A 153 -23.10 -5.74 8.00
N PHE A 154 -21.85 -6.17 7.80
CA PHE A 154 -20.94 -5.54 6.84
C PHE A 154 -21.21 -6.13 5.46
N THR A 155 -21.30 -5.27 4.45
CA THR A 155 -21.43 -5.68 3.06
C THR A 155 -20.08 -6.18 2.52
N LYS A 156 -20.08 -6.72 1.30
CA LYS A 156 -18.83 -7.04 0.60
C LYS A 156 -17.89 -5.84 0.51
N ASP A 157 -18.39 -4.69 0.05
CA ASP A 157 -17.59 -3.47 -0.10
C ASP A 157 -17.03 -2.99 1.24
N ASP A 158 -17.81 -3.12 2.33
CA ASP A 158 -17.33 -2.80 3.68
C ASP A 158 -16.13 -3.68 4.08
N LEU A 159 -16.20 -4.99 3.78
CA LEU A 159 -15.16 -5.96 4.11
C LEU A 159 -13.93 -5.83 3.22
N VAL A 160 -14.12 -5.65 1.91
CA VAL A 160 -13.06 -5.38 0.93
C VAL A 160 -12.27 -4.14 1.35
N PHE A 161 -12.97 -3.07 1.74
CA PHE A 161 -12.34 -1.86 2.29
C PHE A 161 -11.62 -2.15 3.61
N LEU A 162 -12.31 -2.74 4.60
CA LEU A 162 -11.75 -2.98 5.94
C LEU A 162 -10.48 -3.85 5.92
N TYR A 163 -10.46 -4.84 5.04
CA TYR A 163 -9.34 -5.75 4.86
C TYR A 163 -8.30 -5.28 3.84
N GLU A 164 -8.50 -4.10 3.25
CA GLU A 164 -7.56 -3.49 2.30
C GLU A 164 -7.23 -4.41 1.12
N ILE A 165 -8.25 -5.14 0.63
CA ILE A 165 -8.07 -6.13 -0.44
C ILE A 165 -7.65 -5.46 -1.76
N ASP A 166 -8.24 -4.30 -2.06
CA ASP A 166 -7.98 -3.56 -3.30
C ASP A 166 -7.01 -2.39 -3.11
N ALA A 167 -7.04 -1.75 -1.95
CA ALA A 167 -6.21 -0.60 -1.63
C ALA A 167 -6.00 -0.44 -0.12
N LEU A 168 -4.84 0.07 0.26
CA LEU A 168 -4.54 0.45 1.65
C LEU A 168 -5.44 1.59 2.12
N ILE A 169 -5.86 1.56 3.38
CA ILE A 169 -6.60 2.65 4.01
C ILE A 169 -5.60 3.71 4.46
N GLU A 170 -5.79 4.94 4.01
CA GLU A 170 -4.93 6.06 4.40
C GLU A 170 -5.61 7.00 5.38
N GLY A 171 -4.91 7.28 6.49
CA GLY A 171 -5.31 8.25 7.49
C GLY A 171 -4.57 9.58 7.39
N PHE A 172 -4.98 10.51 8.25
CA PHE A 172 -4.26 11.76 8.47
C PHE A 172 -3.24 11.65 9.60
N GLY A 173 -3.33 10.65 10.47
CA GLY A 173 -2.35 10.43 11.52
C GLY A 173 -1.01 9.93 10.99
N TYR A 174 -0.03 9.83 11.89
CA TYR A 174 1.31 9.31 11.58
C TYR A 174 1.32 7.79 11.43
N GLU A 175 0.51 7.11 12.21
CA GLU A 175 0.30 5.68 12.19
C GLU A 175 -1.07 5.33 11.60
N LYS A 176 -1.26 4.06 11.29
CA LYS A 176 -2.54 3.52 10.82
C LYS A 176 -3.64 3.79 11.86
N ASP A 177 -4.80 4.21 11.39
CA ASP A 177 -5.92 4.54 12.28
C ASP A 177 -6.29 3.33 13.17
N PRO A 178 -6.24 3.48 14.51
CA PRO A 178 -6.42 2.36 15.43
C PRO A 178 -7.80 1.71 15.33
N ARG A 179 -8.83 2.44 14.85
CA ARG A 179 -10.18 1.93 14.68
C ARG A 179 -10.24 0.79 13.68
N ILE A 180 -9.33 0.74 12.69
CA ILE A 180 -9.25 -0.35 11.72
C ILE A 180 -8.95 -1.67 12.45
N ALA A 181 -7.95 -1.66 13.35
CA ALA A 181 -7.62 -2.84 14.15
C ALA A 181 -8.76 -3.21 15.11
N GLU A 182 -9.40 -2.23 15.74
CA GLU A 182 -10.56 -2.47 16.61
C GLU A 182 -11.77 -3.08 15.88
N LEU A 183 -12.03 -2.65 14.64
CA LEU A 183 -13.07 -3.20 13.78
C LEU A 183 -12.74 -4.65 13.40
N ARG A 184 -11.51 -4.88 12.92
CA ARG A 184 -11.04 -6.21 12.48
C ARG A 184 -11.02 -7.23 13.62
N ALA A 185 -10.66 -6.83 14.84
CA ALA A 185 -10.64 -7.71 16.01
C ALA A 185 -12.02 -8.29 16.39
N LYS A 186 -13.11 -7.73 15.85
CA LYS A 186 -14.48 -8.21 16.06
C LYS A 186 -15.03 -9.01 14.88
N ARG A 187 -14.23 -9.25 13.83
CA ARG A 187 -14.62 -10.00 12.65
C ARG A 187 -14.16 -11.45 12.74
N ASN A 188 -14.81 -12.33 11.97
CA ASN A 188 -14.38 -13.71 11.78
C ASN A 188 -13.98 -13.88 10.30
N PRO A 189 -12.66 -13.92 9.98
CA PRO A 189 -12.20 -14.04 8.61
C PRO A 189 -12.77 -15.26 7.87
N LYS A 190 -13.07 -16.35 8.57
CA LYS A 190 -13.68 -17.56 7.97
C LYS A 190 -15.11 -17.33 7.49
N GLU A 191 -15.87 -16.49 8.20
CA GLU A 191 -17.24 -16.11 7.80
C GLU A 191 -17.23 -15.00 6.75
N ASP A 192 -16.19 -14.17 6.74
CA ASP A 192 -16.06 -13.04 5.82
C ASP A 192 -15.49 -13.42 4.45
N ALA A 193 -14.62 -14.45 4.39
CA ALA A 193 -13.99 -14.89 3.14
C ALA A 193 -15.00 -15.24 2.03
N PRO A 194 -16.09 -16.01 2.27
CA PRO A 194 -17.11 -16.28 1.25
C PRO A 194 -17.72 -15.00 0.64
N ILE A 195 -17.92 -13.98 1.48
CA ILE A 195 -18.52 -12.69 1.07
C ILE A 195 -17.54 -11.89 0.22
N VAL A 196 -16.27 -11.80 0.67
CA VAL A 196 -15.22 -11.03 -0.02
C VAL A 196 -14.83 -11.67 -1.34
N LEU A 197 -14.79 -13.00 -1.39
CA LEU A 197 -14.32 -13.80 -2.52
C LEU A 197 -15.46 -14.26 -3.46
N ASP A 198 -16.68 -13.74 -3.30
CA ASP A 198 -17.86 -14.11 -4.11
C ASP A 198 -18.04 -15.63 -4.32
N CYS A 199 -17.91 -16.39 -3.23
CA CYS A 199 -18.03 -17.84 -3.24
C CYS A 199 -18.88 -18.33 -2.07
N THR A 200 -19.38 -19.56 -2.15
CA THR A 200 -20.03 -20.21 -1.02
C THR A 200 -19.00 -20.87 -0.12
N PRO A 201 -19.29 -21.11 1.18
CA PRO A 201 -18.33 -21.75 2.09
C PRO A 201 -17.81 -23.11 1.59
N ASP A 202 -18.61 -23.88 0.86
CA ASP A 202 -18.23 -25.16 0.24
C ASP A 202 -17.33 -25.02 -1.00
N GLN A 203 -17.22 -23.82 -1.58
CA GLN A 203 -16.28 -23.50 -2.66
C GLN A 203 -14.91 -23.05 -2.15
N ILE A 204 -14.73 -22.98 -0.82
CA ILE A 204 -13.46 -22.63 -0.18
C ILE A 204 -12.82 -23.91 0.39
N ALA A 205 -11.68 -24.29 -0.16
CA ALA A 205 -10.85 -25.36 0.40
C ALA A 205 -9.81 -24.79 1.36
N THR A 206 -9.55 -25.49 2.46
CA THR A 206 -8.48 -25.16 3.42
C THR A 206 -7.38 -26.21 3.46
N THR A 207 -7.62 -27.36 2.81
CA THR A 207 -6.68 -28.46 2.68
C THR A 207 -6.71 -29.02 1.25
N GLN A 208 -5.63 -29.70 0.84
CA GLN A 208 -5.55 -30.32 -0.49
C GLN A 208 -6.70 -31.29 -0.76
N THR A 209 -7.15 -32.03 0.26
CA THR A 209 -8.22 -33.03 0.14
C THR A 209 -9.61 -32.44 -0.04
N GLU A 210 -9.79 -31.15 0.29
CA GLU A 210 -11.06 -30.42 0.11
C GLU A 210 -11.21 -29.85 -1.30
N ILE A 211 -10.16 -29.90 -2.13
CA ILE A 211 -10.20 -29.33 -3.48
C ILE A 211 -11.05 -30.22 -4.38
N THR A 212 -12.05 -29.59 -5.01
CA THR A 212 -12.97 -30.20 -5.96
C THR A 212 -13.03 -29.35 -7.24
N PRO A 213 -13.64 -29.85 -8.33
CA PRO A 213 -13.83 -29.04 -9.55
C PRO A 213 -14.65 -27.75 -9.34
N SER A 214 -15.42 -27.64 -8.25
CA SER A 214 -16.18 -26.43 -7.90
C SER A 214 -15.44 -25.48 -6.96
N THR A 215 -14.25 -25.84 -6.48
CA THR A 215 -13.44 -24.99 -5.59
C THR A 215 -13.03 -23.72 -6.34
N LYS A 216 -13.42 -22.56 -5.79
CA LYS A 216 -13.03 -21.24 -6.30
C LYS A 216 -11.87 -20.64 -5.52
N ALA A 217 -11.82 -20.88 -4.22
CA ALA A 217 -10.82 -20.33 -3.33
C ALA A 217 -10.09 -21.42 -2.54
N TYR A 218 -8.81 -21.20 -2.30
CA TYR A 218 -8.00 -21.98 -1.38
C TYR A 218 -7.35 -21.06 -0.35
N ILE A 219 -7.53 -21.39 0.93
CA ILE A 219 -6.98 -20.64 2.06
C ILE A 219 -6.22 -21.61 2.95
N GLY A 220 -4.90 -21.72 2.76
CA GLY A 220 -4.09 -22.66 3.51
C GLY A 220 -2.64 -22.75 3.04
N PRO A 221 -1.84 -23.65 3.65
CA PRO A 221 -0.44 -23.83 3.29
C PRO A 221 -0.29 -24.38 1.88
N PHE A 222 0.83 -24.09 1.21
CA PHE A 222 1.12 -24.68 -0.10
C PHE A 222 1.36 -26.19 -0.01
N PHE A 223 1.04 -26.86 -1.12
CA PHE A 223 1.36 -28.27 -1.36
C PHE A 223 1.86 -28.44 -2.81
N PRO A 224 2.57 -29.53 -3.13
CA PRO A 224 3.08 -29.77 -4.49
C PRO A 224 1.97 -29.71 -5.55
N GLY A 225 2.12 -28.80 -6.52
CA GLY A 225 1.18 -28.64 -7.63
C GLY A 225 -0.07 -27.80 -7.31
N ILE A 226 -0.07 -27.01 -6.22
CA ILE A 226 -1.16 -26.06 -5.94
C ILE A 226 -1.32 -25.03 -7.07
N PHE A 227 -0.20 -24.56 -7.65
CA PHE A 227 -0.19 -23.54 -8.69
C PHE A 227 -0.63 -24.04 -10.07
N THR A 228 -0.82 -25.35 -10.24
CA THR A 228 -1.41 -25.93 -11.46
C THR A 228 -2.92 -26.13 -11.33
N LYS A 229 -3.50 -25.87 -10.15
CA LYS A 229 -4.94 -25.94 -9.92
C LYS A 229 -5.61 -24.68 -10.46
N ASN A 230 -6.75 -24.88 -11.11
CA ASN A 230 -7.61 -23.78 -11.55
C ASN A 230 -8.40 -23.19 -10.36
N ILE A 231 -7.71 -22.40 -9.54
CA ILE A 231 -8.25 -21.76 -8.33
C ILE A 231 -8.14 -20.25 -8.52
N GLU A 232 -9.27 -19.56 -8.44
CA GLU A 232 -9.38 -18.12 -8.68
C GLU A 232 -8.77 -17.29 -7.56
N HIS A 233 -8.90 -17.76 -6.32
CA HIS A 233 -8.44 -17.06 -5.13
C HIS A 233 -7.51 -17.93 -4.31
N LEU A 234 -6.22 -17.64 -4.36
CA LEU A 234 -5.20 -18.36 -3.60
C LEU A 234 -4.68 -17.52 -2.45
N TYR A 235 -4.78 -18.02 -1.22
CA TYR A 235 -4.36 -17.35 0.00
C TYR A 235 -3.59 -18.31 0.91
N THR A 236 -2.51 -17.84 1.53
CA THR A 236 -1.87 -18.56 2.64
C THR A 236 -2.64 -18.39 3.95
N SER A 237 -3.25 -17.21 4.17
CA SER A 237 -4.11 -16.95 5.34
C SER A 237 -5.00 -15.72 5.16
N PHE A 238 -6.29 -15.90 4.86
CA PHE A 238 -7.21 -14.77 4.65
C PHE A 238 -7.45 -13.92 5.92
N PRO A 239 -7.50 -12.58 5.81
CA PRO A 239 -7.44 -11.76 4.58
C PRO A 239 -6.02 -11.43 4.07
N GLU A 240 -4.99 -11.73 4.84
CA GLU A 240 -3.59 -11.59 4.44
C GLU A 240 -3.13 -12.67 3.45
N GLY A 241 -1.89 -12.58 2.96
CA GLY A 241 -1.27 -13.70 2.22
C GLY A 241 -1.95 -14.06 0.90
N LYS A 242 -2.64 -13.11 0.25
CA LYS A 242 -3.14 -13.26 -1.11
C LYS A 242 -1.97 -13.53 -2.04
N ILE A 243 -2.03 -14.62 -2.78
CA ILE A 243 -1.02 -14.95 -3.79
C ILE A 243 -1.43 -14.29 -5.10
N LYS A 244 -0.54 -13.43 -5.60
CA LYS A 244 -0.73 -12.74 -6.87
C LYS A 244 -0.24 -13.64 -8.00
N THR A 245 -1.09 -13.78 -9.01
CA THR A 245 -0.74 -14.41 -10.28
C THR A 245 -0.66 -13.34 -11.36
N LEU A 246 0.35 -13.46 -12.22
CA LEU A 246 0.56 -12.57 -13.36
C LEU A 246 0.76 -13.42 -14.61
N GLU A 247 0.63 -12.80 -15.77
CA GLU A 247 0.93 -13.43 -17.06
C GLU A 247 1.85 -12.53 -17.86
N THR A 248 2.76 -13.11 -18.62
CA THR A 248 3.57 -12.37 -19.59
C THR A 248 3.91 -13.23 -20.80
N LYS A 249 4.33 -12.57 -21.88
CA LYS A 249 4.77 -13.21 -23.12
C LYS A 249 6.26 -12.99 -23.31
N ILE A 250 6.99 -14.08 -23.51
CA ILE A 250 8.43 -14.06 -23.80
C ILE A 250 8.72 -14.62 -25.20
N GLY A 251 9.95 -14.39 -25.66
CA GLY A 251 10.42 -14.80 -26.98
C GLY A 251 9.94 -13.87 -28.11
N GLY A 252 10.36 -14.17 -29.34
CA GLY A 252 9.97 -13.38 -30.52
C GLY A 252 10.51 -11.94 -30.59
N LYS A 253 11.41 -11.55 -29.69
CA LYS A 253 12.00 -10.21 -29.62
C LYS A 253 13.51 -10.27 -29.50
N THR A 254 14.22 -9.31 -30.07
CA THR A 254 15.65 -9.09 -29.84
C THR A 254 15.90 -8.30 -28.56
N VAL A 255 17.17 -8.25 -28.12
CA VAL A 255 17.58 -7.42 -26.98
C VAL A 255 17.26 -5.95 -27.22
N GLU A 256 17.48 -5.48 -28.44
CA GLU A 256 17.22 -4.10 -28.85
C GLU A 256 15.72 -3.78 -28.85
N GLU A 257 14.87 -4.74 -29.21
CA GLU A 257 13.41 -4.59 -29.17
C GLU A 257 12.90 -4.50 -27.73
N TYR A 258 13.41 -5.32 -26.81
CA TYR A 258 13.08 -5.17 -25.38
C TYR A 258 13.42 -3.78 -24.85
N LYS A 259 14.63 -3.28 -25.14
CA LYS A 259 15.05 -1.94 -24.71
C LYS A 259 14.23 -0.83 -25.34
N ALA A 260 13.93 -0.95 -26.63
CA ALA A 260 13.11 0.03 -27.34
C ALA A 260 11.70 0.10 -26.75
N GLU A 261 11.11 -1.04 -26.40
CA GLU A 261 9.77 -1.09 -25.80
C GLU A 261 9.74 -0.48 -24.39
N LEU A 262 10.70 -0.82 -23.52
CA LEU A 262 10.81 -0.21 -22.19
C LEU A 262 10.93 1.31 -22.30
N LYS A 263 11.81 1.79 -23.19
CA LYS A 263 11.98 3.22 -23.46
C LYS A 263 10.70 3.87 -24.00
N GLN A 264 10.01 3.23 -24.94
CA GLN A 264 8.75 3.74 -25.50
C GLN A 264 7.68 3.91 -24.43
N LYS A 265 7.67 3.03 -23.42
CA LYS A 265 6.74 3.07 -22.29
C LYS A 265 7.19 3.99 -21.16
N ASN A 266 8.28 4.74 -21.33
CA ASN A 266 8.89 5.59 -20.30
C ASN A 266 9.24 4.80 -19.03
N ILE A 267 9.66 3.55 -19.19
CA ILE A 267 10.19 2.73 -18.10
C ILE A 267 11.69 3.01 -18.00
N ASN A 268 12.13 3.36 -16.80
CA ASN A 268 13.54 3.58 -16.50
C ASN A 268 14.27 2.23 -16.41
N VAL A 269 15.53 2.20 -16.83
CA VAL A 269 16.37 0.99 -16.76
C VAL A 269 17.65 1.36 -16.04
N ASP A 270 17.89 0.78 -14.86
CA ASP A 270 19.11 1.01 -14.10
C ASP A 270 20.35 0.47 -14.86
N LEU A 271 21.52 1.03 -14.53
CA LEU A 271 22.79 0.65 -15.13
C LEU A 271 23.13 -0.84 -14.92
N HIS A 272 22.76 -1.43 -13.78
CA HIS A 272 22.97 -2.84 -13.53
C HIS A 272 21.99 -3.71 -14.33
N ALA A 273 20.72 -3.31 -14.46
CA ALA A 273 19.77 -3.99 -15.33
C ALA A 273 20.21 -3.94 -16.80
N GLU A 274 20.68 -2.78 -17.26
CA GLU A 274 21.26 -2.61 -18.59
C GLU A 274 22.47 -3.52 -18.80
N SER A 275 23.30 -3.74 -17.77
CA SER A 275 24.39 -4.73 -17.84
C SER A 275 23.88 -6.16 -17.99
N LEU A 276 22.78 -6.53 -17.32
CA LEU A 276 22.19 -7.87 -17.45
C LEU A 276 21.59 -8.09 -18.83
N LEU A 277 20.86 -7.10 -19.38
CA LEU A 277 20.31 -7.15 -20.74
C LEU A 277 21.39 -7.30 -21.83
N ASN A 278 22.60 -6.78 -21.57
CA ASN A 278 23.72 -6.87 -22.49
C ASN A 278 24.62 -8.11 -22.30
N SER A 279 24.33 -8.93 -21.29
CA SER A 279 25.15 -10.10 -20.94
C SER A 279 25.11 -11.18 -22.03
N PRO A 280 26.16 -12.03 -22.12
CA PRO A 280 26.18 -13.17 -23.02
C PRO A 280 25.03 -14.17 -22.76
N ASP A 281 24.67 -14.37 -21.49
CA ASP A 281 23.62 -15.31 -21.09
C ASP A 281 22.24 -14.82 -21.53
N PHE A 282 21.92 -13.54 -21.32
CA PHE A 282 20.67 -12.93 -21.78
C PHE A 282 20.57 -12.98 -23.31
N LYS A 283 21.64 -12.58 -24.02
CA LYS A 283 21.68 -12.61 -25.49
C LYS A 283 21.50 -14.02 -26.06
N SER A 284 22.13 -15.02 -25.45
CA SER A 284 21.99 -16.42 -25.85
C SER A 284 20.56 -16.92 -25.66
N SER A 285 19.94 -16.59 -24.52
CA SER A 285 18.54 -16.91 -24.25
C SER A 285 17.61 -16.30 -25.30
N VAL A 286 17.75 -15.00 -25.55
CA VAL A 286 16.95 -14.27 -26.54
C VAL A 286 17.10 -14.84 -27.95
N GLU A 287 18.33 -15.16 -28.39
CA GLU A 287 18.53 -15.76 -29.71
C GLU A 287 17.90 -17.16 -29.80
N SER A 288 17.96 -17.94 -28.71
CA SER A 288 17.32 -19.27 -28.66
C SER A 288 15.79 -19.20 -28.73
N SER A 289 15.18 -18.15 -28.17
CA SER A 289 13.73 -17.94 -28.11
C SER A 289 13.19 -17.05 -29.24
N LYS A 290 14.04 -16.61 -30.16
CA LYS A 290 13.71 -15.61 -31.21
C LYS A 290 12.58 -16.02 -32.16
N ASN A 291 12.43 -17.32 -32.43
CA ASN A 291 11.42 -17.84 -33.36
C ASN A 291 10.25 -18.53 -32.64
N SER A 292 10.15 -18.36 -31.32
CA SER A 292 9.09 -18.92 -30.49
C SER A 292 8.49 -17.83 -29.62
N ILE A 293 7.18 -17.86 -29.41
CA ILE A 293 6.52 -17.03 -28.41
C ILE A 293 5.93 -17.98 -27.38
N GLU A 294 6.13 -17.67 -26.11
CA GLU A 294 5.60 -18.46 -25.01
C GLU A 294 4.80 -17.56 -24.06
N ASP A 295 3.57 -17.99 -23.75
CA ASP A 295 2.78 -17.46 -22.64
C ASP A 295 3.26 -18.09 -21.34
N ILE A 296 3.67 -17.26 -20.39
CA ILE A 296 4.21 -17.67 -19.09
C ILE A 296 3.23 -17.25 -17.99
N ASP A 297 2.79 -18.24 -17.20
CA ASP A 297 2.05 -18.01 -15.96
C ASP A 297 3.04 -17.79 -14.82
N LEU A 298 2.86 -16.70 -14.10
CA LEU A 298 3.75 -16.25 -13.05
C LEU A 298 3.03 -16.20 -11.70
N VAL A 299 3.76 -16.50 -10.64
CA VAL A 299 3.27 -16.46 -9.27
C VAL A 299 4.23 -15.61 -8.44
N CYS A 300 3.69 -14.60 -7.77
CA CYS A 300 4.44 -13.76 -6.83
C CYS A 300 4.29 -14.33 -5.42
N ILE A 301 5.42 -14.62 -4.79
CA ILE A 301 5.48 -15.29 -3.49
C ILE A 301 6.50 -14.59 -2.61
N THR A 302 6.14 -14.30 -1.37
CA THR A 302 7.09 -13.76 -0.39
C THR A 302 7.98 -14.88 0.16
N VAL A 303 9.19 -14.53 0.59
CA VAL A 303 10.08 -15.49 1.27
C VAL A 303 9.41 -16.10 2.51
N GLY A 304 8.55 -15.33 3.20
CA GLY A 304 7.74 -15.79 4.32
C GLY A 304 6.69 -16.84 3.93
N ASP A 305 6.02 -16.69 2.79
CA ASP A 305 5.03 -17.67 2.30
C ASP A 305 5.66 -19.04 2.01
N LEU A 306 6.96 -19.08 1.68
CA LEU A 306 7.72 -20.34 1.53
C LEU A 306 8.14 -20.97 2.87
N GLY A 307 7.80 -20.33 4.00
CA GLY A 307 8.09 -20.78 5.36
C GLY A 307 9.36 -20.20 5.98
N PHE A 308 9.97 -19.16 5.38
CA PHE A 308 11.21 -18.56 5.88
C PHE A 308 10.97 -17.22 6.60
N GLU A 309 10.40 -17.27 7.81
CA GLU A 309 10.10 -16.08 8.64
C GLU A 309 11.35 -15.22 8.97
N ASN A 310 12.52 -15.86 9.07
CA ASN A 310 13.80 -15.18 9.35
C ASN A 310 14.63 -14.92 8.08
N GLY A 311 13.99 -15.02 6.91
CA GLY A 311 14.63 -14.89 5.61
C GLY A 311 15.46 -16.11 5.20
N ALA A 312 15.92 -16.13 3.95
CA ALA A 312 16.63 -17.25 3.33
C ALA A 312 17.55 -16.80 2.20
N THR A 313 18.50 -17.64 1.78
CA THR A 313 19.31 -17.41 0.58
C THR A 313 18.52 -17.72 -0.70
N ALA A 314 18.98 -17.21 -1.85
CA ALA A 314 18.33 -17.52 -3.13
C ALA A 314 18.23 -19.03 -3.39
N ASP A 315 19.27 -19.80 -3.09
CA ASP A 315 19.28 -21.26 -3.28
C ASP A 315 18.24 -21.97 -2.39
N GLU A 316 18.12 -21.55 -1.12
CA GLU A 316 17.10 -22.08 -0.20
C GLU A 316 15.68 -21.77 -0.70
N ILE A 317 15.46 -20.54 -1.14
CA ILE A 317 14.19 -20.06 -1.71
C ILE A 317 13.84 -20.87 -2.96
N TYR A 318 14.76 -20.98 -3.91
CA TYR A 318 14.53 -21.65 -5.20
C TYR A 318 14.24 -23.14 -5.02
N LYS A 319 15.02 -23.80 -4.16
CA LYS A 319 14.79 -25.20 -3.81
C LYS A 319 13.41 -25.39 -3.18
N LYS A 320 13.00 -24.49 -2.28
CA LYS A 320 11.69 -24.59 -1.62
C LYS A 320 10.54 -24.34 -2.58
N ALA A 321 10.68 -23.38 -3.50
CA ALA A 321 9.71 -23.11 -4.54
C ALA A 321 9.53 -24.33 -5.48
N GLU A 322 10.62 -25.02 -5.80
CA GLU A 322 10.59 -26.24 -6.63
C GLU A 322 9.73 -27.35 -6.02
N GLU A 323 9.77 -27.52 -4.69
CA GLU A 323 8.93 -28.49 -3.96
C GLU A 323 7.43 -28.26 -4.18
N PHE A 324 7.02 -27.02 -4.47
CA PHE A 324 5.63 -26.65 -4.74
C PHE A 324 5.25 -26.69 -6.23
N GLY A 325 6.17 -27.07 -7.12
CA GLY A 325 5.95 -27.12 -8.57
C GLY A 325 6.22 -25.79 -9.29
N LEU A 326 6.99 -24.90 -8.68
CA LEU A 326 7.47 -23.68 -9.32
C LEU A 326 8.81 -23.90 -10.01
N GLU A 327 9.12 -23.02 -10.95
CA GLU A 327 10.37 -23.02 -11.71
C GLU A 327 11.00 -21.62 -11.72
N LEU A 328 12.31 -21.61 -11.97
CA LEU A 328 13.00 -20.37 -12.30
C LEU A 328 12.48 -19.83 -13.63
N CYS A 329 12.28 -18.52 -13.66
CA CYS A 329 11.90 -17.77 -14.84
C CYS A 329 13.03 -17.75 -15.87
N PRO A 330 12.71 -17.87 -17.18
CA PRO A 330 13.59 -17.42 -18.25
C PRO A 330 13.99 -15.95 -18.08
N PHE A 331 15.16 -15.57 -18.58
CA PHE A 331 15.71 -14.24 -18.34
C PHE A 331 14.85 -13.11 -18.93
N GLU A 332 14.17 -13.41 -20.04
CA GLU A 332 13.27 -12.53 -20.76
C GLU A 332 12.07 -12.09 -19.92
N VAL A 333 11.69 -12.87 -18.90
CA VAL A 333 10.57 -12.54 -18.01
C VAL A 333 10.75 -11.17 -17.36
N GLY A 334 11.97 -10.79 -16.96
CA GLY A 334 12.23 -9.47 -16.36
C GLY A 334 11.79 -8.30 -17.23
N PRO A 335 12.41 -8.08 -18.40
CA PRO A 335 12.02 -7.00 -19.29
C PRO A 335 10.61 -7.18 -19.87
N ALA A 336 10.17 -8.41 -20.17
CA ALA A 336 8.83 -8.66 -20.71
C ALA A 336 7.74 -8.29 -19.71
N LEU A 337 7.85 -8.79 -18.47
CA LEU A 337 6.88 -8.52 -17.42
C LEU A 337 6.84 -7.04 -17.06
N ARG A 338 8.00 -6.40 -16.85
CA ARG A 338 8.03 -4.96 -16.54
C ARG A 338 7.38 -4.13 -17.65
N SER A 339 7.53 -4.54 -18.90
CA SER A 339 6.90 -3.87 -20.04
C SER A 339 5.38 -4.05 -20.07
N SER A 340 4.85 -5.21 -19.71
CA SER A 340 3.40 -5.49 -19.72
C SER A 340 2.70 -5.10 -18.41
N TYR A 341 3.43 -4.95 -17.31
CA TYR A 341 2.91 -4.74 -15.98
C TYR A 341 3.20 -3.32 -15.47
N SER A 342 2.20 -2.63 -14.91
CA SER A 342 2.32 -1.25 -14.40
C SER A 342 2.27 -1.14 -12.87
N GLY A 343 2.37 -2.26 -12.14
CA GLY A 343 2.43 -2.23 -10.68
C GLY A 343 3.71 -1.56 -10.16
N THR A 344 3.61 -1.06 -8.93
CA THR A 344 4.59 -0.21 -8.26
C THR A 344 5.36 -0.95 -7.17
N GLU A 345 4.91 -2.14 -6.81
CA GLU A 345 5.51 -2.97 -5.78
C GLU A 345 6.87 -3.55 -6.21
N TRP A 346 7.69 -3.86 -5.22
CA TRP A 346 9.05 -4.36 -5.45
C TRP A 346 9.06 -5.88 -5.63
N MET A 347 9.27 -6.33 -6.87
CA MET A 347 9.30 -7.76 -7.24
C MET A 347 10.65 -8.18 -7.82
N ARG A 348 11.16 -9.35 -7.40
CA ARG A 348 12.39 -9.95 -7.94
C ARG A 348 12.06 -11.10 -8.86
N ILE A 349 12.68 -11.17 -10.02
CA ILE A 349 12.51 -12.32 -10.90
C ILE A 349 13.35 -13.47 -10.36
N ALA A 350 12.70 -14.56 -9.98
CA ALA A 350 13.39 -15.78 -9.57
C ALA A 350 13.99 -16.45 -10.81
N MET A 351 15.19 -16.04 -11.19
CA MET A 351 15.92 -16.55 -12.34
C MET A 351 17.30 -17.06 -11.93
N LYS A 352 17.91 -17.86 -12.80
CA LYS A 352 19.34 -18.16 -12.66
C LYS A 352 20.11 -16.84 -12.70
N GLN A 353 21.06 -16.66 -11.78
CA GLN A 353 21.82 -15.43 -11.72
C GLN A 353 22.67 -15.25 -12.97
N ILE A 354 22.69 -14.03 -13.50
CA ILE A 354 23.57 -13.60 -14.59
C ILE A 354 24.70 -12.80 -13.96
N SER A 355 25.94 -13.17 -14.25
CA SER A 355 27.09 -12.38 -13.81
C SER A 355 27.13 -11.04 -14.56
N ASP A 356 27.18 -9.92 -13.83
CA ASP A 356 27.45 -8.61 -14.40
C ASP A 356 28.88 -8.52 -14.96
N ARG A 357 29.24 -7.37 -15.55
CA ARG A 357 30.60 -7.17 -16.10
C ARG A 357 31.71 -7.31 -15.05
N ALA A 358 31.41 -7.13 -13.77
CA ALA A 358 32.34 -7.30 -12.66
C ALA A 358 32.30 -8.73 -12.06
N GLY A 359 31.53 -9.65 -12.64
CA GLY A 359 31.38 -11.02 -12.15
C GLY A 359 30.40 -11.17 -10.99
N ARG A 360 29.65 -10.12 -10.64
CA ARG A 360 28.68 -10.16 -9.54
C ARG A 360 27.37 -10.78 -10.04
N PRO A 361 26.85 -11.82 -9.39
CA PRO A 361 25.60 -12.46 -9.81
C PRO A 361 24.42 -11.52 -9.56
N GLY A 362 23.67 -11.22 -10.61
CA GLY A 362 22.49 -10.36 -10.57
C GLY A 362 21.23 -11.07 -11.07
N ILE A 363 20.09 -10.62 -10.55
CA ILE A 363 18.75 -10.95 -11.04
C ILE A 363 18.00 -9.66 -11.37
N PHE A 364 17.06 -9.72 -12.32
CA PHE A 364 16.17 -8.58 -12.54
C PHE A 364 15.25 -8.37 -11.35
N ASN A 365 14.96 -7.11 -11.06
CA ASN A 365 13.87 -6.73 -10.18
C ASN A 365 13.12 -5.53 -10.79
N MET A 366 11.95 -5.23 -10.26
CA MET A 366 11.17 -4.08 -10.66
C MET A 366 10.56 -3.41 -9.44
N ASP A 367 10.48 -2.08 -9.52
CA ASP A 367 9.82 -1.25 -8.53
C ASP A 367 9.33 0.06 -9.20
N SER A 368 9.02 1.05 -8.37
CA SER A 368 8.75 2.41 -8.83
C SER A 368 9.15 3.43 -7.78
N ASP A 369 9.46 4.64 -8.24
CA ASP A 369 9.72 5.79 -7.39
C ASP A 369 9.05 7.05 -7.95
N VAL A 370 9.51 8.23 -7.50
CA VAL A 370 8.99 9.52 -7.96
C VAL A 370 9.26 9.81 -9.44
N ASP A 371 10.24 9.12 -10.04
CA ASP A 371 10.66 9.26 -11.44
C ASP A 371 10.01 8.23 -12.37
N GLY A 372 9.25 7.27 -11.82
CA GLY A 372 8.39 6.37 -12.58
C GLY A 372 8.61 4.89 -12.28
N LEU A 373 8.35 4.04 -13.27
CA LEU A 373 8.52 2.59 -13.18
C LEU A 373 9.95 2.21 -13.59
N TRP A 374 10.55 1.25 -12.88
CA TRP A 374 11.94 0.83 -13.12
C TRP A 374 12.06 -0.66 -13.43
N LEU A 375 12.98 -0.97 -14.35
CA LEU A 375 13.63 -2.27 -14.46
C LEU A 375 15.03 -2.15 -13.85
N ASP A 376 15.23 -2.86 -12.75
CA ASP A 376 16.44 -2.83 -11.95
C ASP A 376 17.13 -4.18 -11.89
N ALA A 377 18.29 -4.22 -11.24
CA ALA A 377 18.98 -5.46 -10.93
C ALA A 377 19.40 -5.50 -9.46
N ASP A 378 19.18 -6.66 -8.85
CA ASP A 378 19.52 -6.93 -7.46
C ASP A 378 20.72 -7.89 -7.44
N PHE A 379 21.78 -7.58 -6.69
CA PHE A 379 22.90 -8.50 -6.52
C PHE A 379 22.47 -9.69 -5.66
N ALA A 380 22.46 -10.87 -6.25
CA ALA A 380 22.01 -12.13 -5.66
C ALA A 380 23.20 -13.06 -5.38
N GLU A 381 24.17 -12.56 -4.60
CA GLU A 381 25.29 -13.36 -4.14
C GLU A 381 24.81 -14.58 -3.33
N PRO A 382 25.49 -15.74 -3.40
CA PRO A 382 25.04 -16.96 -2.71
C PRO A 382 24.84 -16.80 -1.20
N SER A 383 25.62 -15.92 -0.57
CA SER A 383 25.53 -15.63 0.87
C SER A 383 24.49 -14.57 1.24
N ARG A 384 23.93 -13.85 0.26
CA ARG A 384 22.90 -12.82 0.52
C ARG A 384 21.63 -13.49 0.99
N ARG A 385 21.09 -13.00 2.11
CA ARG A 385 19.78 -13.37 2.62
C ARG A 385 18.74 -12.35 2.21
N TRP A 386 17.55 -12.84 1.90
CA TRP A 386 16.35 -12.07 1.61
C TRP A 386 15.40 -12.22 2.80
N GLY A 387 14.87 -11.11 3.32
CA GLY A 387 13.94 -11.10 4.43
C GLY A 387 12.57 -11.66 4.04
N ALA A 388 11.76 -12.04 5.04
CA ALA A 388 10.47 -12.70 4.83
C ALA A 388 9.50 -11.90 3.93
N GLY A 389 9.54 -10.56 3.99
CA GLY A 389 8.70 -9.70 3.15
C GLY A 389 9.24 -9.47 1.73
N ASN A 390 10.41 -10.01 1.36
CA ASN A 390 10.88 -9.89 -0.02
C ASN A 390 10.07 -10.80 -0.94
N GLU A 391 9.54 -10.24 -2.03
CA GLU A 391 8.73 -10.96 -3.01
C GLU A 391 9.57 -11.42 -4.22
N PHE A 392 9.33 -12.66 -4.63
CA PHE A 392 9.92 -13.30 -5.80
C PHE A 392 8.84 -13.75 -6.77
N VAL A 393 9.12 -13.61 -8.06
CA VAL A 393 8.26 -14.00 -9.17
C VAL A 393 8.81 -15.27 -9.78
N PHE A 394 8.04 -16.34 -9.68
CA PHE A 394 8.36 -17.65 -10.24
C PHE A 394 7.47 -17.97 -11.43
N ARG A 395 7.95 -18.87 -12.29
CA ARG A 395 7.12 -19.52 -13.30
C ARG A 395 6.34 -20.65 -12.65
N ALA A 396 5.02 -20.70 -12.87
CA ALA A 396 4.23 -21.88 -12.57
C ALA A 396 4.46 -22.94 -13.65
N ARG A 397 4.65 -24.21 -13.25
CA ARG A 397 4.66 -25.31 -14.22
C ARG A 397 3.27 -25.46 -14.82
N ARG A 398 3.18 -25.48 -16.15
CA ARG A 398 2.00 -26.06 -16.81
C ARG A 398 2.20 -27.57 -16.82
N ASP A 399 1.22 -28.32 -16.33
CA ASP A 399 1.19 -29.76 -16.55
C ASP A 399 1.08 -29.99 -18.07
N ALA A 400 2.00 -30.79 -18.62
CA ALA A 400 2.09 -31.09 -20.05
C ALA A 400 0.95 -31.99 -20.56
#